data_AF-A0A965PN04-F1
#
_entry.id   AF-A0A965PN04-F1
#
_cell.length_a   1.000
_cell.length_b   1.000
_cell.length_c   1.000
_cell.angle_alpha   90.00
_cell.angle_beta   90.00
_cell.angle_gamma   90.00
#
_symmetry.space_group_name_H-M   'P 1'
#
loop_
_entity.id
_entity.type
_entity.pdbx_description
1 polymer ?
#
loop_
_entity_poly.entity_id
_entity_poly.type
_entity_poly.pdbx_seq_one_letter_code
_entity_poly.pdbx_strand_id
1 'polypeptide(L)' 'MTITEYTYEGAVFEIEYEVNSLDEPTETWTSIWSVKHKGVEFFDILSRDLIRYLEEQLDKTLVE' A
#
# COMPACT_ATOMS: atom_id res chain seq x y z
N MET A 1 3.99 8.81 -7.35
CA MET A 1 3.15 8.49 -6.17
C MET A 1 1.68 8.49 -6.58
N THR A 2 0.97 7.44 -6.16
CA THR A 2 -0.44 7.14 -6.46
C THR A 2 -1.19 7.04 -5.14
N ILE A 3 -2.46 7.45 -5.13
CA ILE A 3 -3.36 7.33 -3.96
C ILE A 3 -4.50 6.40 -4.32
N THR A 4 -4.79 5.42 -3.47
CA THR A 4 -5.94 4.52 -3.61
C THR A 4 -6.73 4.44 -2.31
N GLU A 5 -8.02 4.09 -2.41
CA GLU A 5 -8.86 3.81 -1.26
C GLU A 5 -8.97 2.30 -1.05
N TYR A 6 -8.64 1.84 0.14
CA TYR A 6 -8.78 0.45 0.56
C TYR A 6 -9.83 0.34 1.67
N THR A 7 -10.83 -0.52 1.48
CA THR A 7 -11.86 -0.75 2.50
C THR A 7 -11.56 -2.04 3.27
N TYR A 8 -11.39 -1.93 4.58
CA TYR A 8 -11.19 -3.06 5.48
C TYR A 8 -12.17 -2.98 6.66
N GLU A 9 -12.95 -4.03 6.88
CA GLU A 9 -13.96 -4.11 7.96
C GLU A 9 -14.91 -2.88 8.03
N GLY A 10 -15.23 -2.28 6.88
CA GLY A 10 -16.11 -1.11 6.78
C GLY A 10 -15.42 0.24 7.06
N ALA A 11 -14.13 0.25 7.36
CA ALA A 11 -13.31 1.45 7.41
C ALA A 11 -12.61 1.67 6.05
N VAL A 12 -12.62 2.92 5.58
CA VAL A 12 -11.92 3.34 4.34
C VAL A 12 -10.57 3.94 4.71
N PHE A 13 -9.51 3.45 4.08
CA PHE A 13 -8.14 3.90 4.24
C PHE A 13 -7.64 4.50 2.93
N GLU A 14 -7.05 5.68 3.00
CA GLU A 14 -6.35 6.31 1.89
C GLU A 14 -4.89 5.86 1.95
N ILE A 15 -4.46 5.11 0.95
CA ILE A 15 -3.10 4.57 0.85
C ILE A 15 -2.36 5.31 -0.23
N GLU A 16 -1.27 5.98 0.14
CA GLU A 16 -0.34 6.62 -0.77
C GLU A 16 0.86 5.72 -0.99
N TYR A 17 1.11 5.33 -2.24
CA TYR A 17 2.14 4.35 -2.60
C TYR A 17 2.86 4.70 -3.91
N GLU A 18 3.96 4.02 -4.16
CA GLU A 18 4.73 4.10 -5.39
C GLU A 18 5.09 2.70 -5.87
N VAL A 19 4.89 2.45 -7.16
CA VAL A 19 5.34 1.22 -7.82
C VAL A 19 6.72 1.49 -8.36
N ASN A 20 7.70 0.75 -7.86
CA ASN A 20 9.08 0.82 -8.30
C ASN A 20 9.37 -0.38 -9.21
N SER A 21 10.16 -0.14 -10.26
CA SER A 21 10.65 -1.16 -11.20
C SER A 21 12.15 -1.04 -11.35
N LEU A 22 12.86 -2.16 -11.35
CA LEU A 22 14.26 -2.21 -11.80
C LEU A 22 14.33 -2.26 -13.32
N ASP A 23 15.43 -1.74 -13.90
CA ASP A 23 15.69 -1.71 -15.34
C ASP A 23 15.76 -3.12 -15.98
N GLU A 24 15.84 -4.19 -15.19
CA GLU A 24 15.71 -5.59 -15.65
C GLU A 24 14.34 -6.17 -15.26
N PRO A 25 13.53 -6.67 -16.20
CA PRO A 25 12.09 -6.43 -16.24
C PRO A 25 11.23 -7.43 -15.47
N THR A 26 11.73 -8.04 -14.38
CA THR A 26 10.97 -9.09 -13.68
C THR A 26 10.60 -8.79 -12.24
N GLU A 27 11.11 -7.71 -11.66
CA GLU A 27 10.81 -7.37 -10.27
C GLU A 27 10.26 -5.94 -10.15
N THR A 28 8.97 -5.85 -9.90
CA THR A 28 8.30 -4.65 -9.40
C THR A 28 8.02 -4.82 -7.92
N TRP A 29 8.18 -3.77 -7.12
CA TRP A 29 7.71 -3.77 -5.74
C TRP A 29 6.95 -2.48 -5.45
N THR A 30 6.01 -2.60 -4.52
CA THR A 30 5.22 -1.46 -4.07
C THR A 30 5.81 -0.91 -2.78
N SER A 31 6.11 0.39 -2.73
CA SER A 31 6.48 1.10 -1.52
C SER A 31 5.32 1.95 -1.04
N ILE A 32 4.80 1.66 0.16
CA ILE A 32 3.74 2.46 0.78
C ILE A 32 4.41 3.61 1.53
N TRP A 33 3.96 4.83 1.26
CA TRP A 33 4.47 6.06 1.85
C TRP A 33 3.58 6.57 2.98
N SER A 34 2.26 6.38 2.88
CA SER A 34 1.31 6.80 3.90
C SER A 34 0.06 5.94 3.89
N VAL A 35 -0.53 5.75 5.06
CA VAL A 35 -1.87 5.17 5.23
C VAL A 35 -2.66 6.11 6.12
N LYS A 36 -3.76 6.66 5.62
CA LYS A 36 -4.61 7.61 6.35
C LYS A 36 -6.01 7.05 6.53
N HIS A 37 -6.62 7.36 7.66
CA HIS A 37 -8.05 7.12 7.89
C HIS A 37 -8.66 8.37 8.50
N LYS A 38 -9.65 8.97 7.82
CA LYS A 38 -10.33 10.20 8.24
C LYS A 38 -9.36 11.35 8.55
N GLY A 39 -8.32 11.50 7.73
CA GLY A 39 -7.29 12.53 7.88
C GLY A 39 -6.24 12.28 8.97
N VAL A 40 -6.29 11.15 9.68
CA VAL A 40 -5.23 10.72 10.62
C VAL A 40 -4.29 9.79 9.89
N GLU A 41 -2.98 10.03 9.98
CA GLU A 41 -1.94 9.17 9.41
C GLU A 41 -1.55 8.05 10.39
N PHE A 42 -1.53 6.82 9.90
CA PHE A 42 -1.31 5.62 10.69
C PHE A 42 0.08 5.03 10.51
N PHE A 43 0.92 5.57 9.63
CA PHE A 43 2.19 4.95 9.24
C PHE A 43 3.12 4.67 10.44
N ASP A 44 3.13 5.53 11.45
CA ASP A 44 3.88 5.33 12.71
C ASP A 44 3.26 4.30 13.68
N ILE A 45 1.99 3.95 13.47
CA ILE A 45 1.19 3.07 14.34
C ILE A 45 1.01 1.67 13.71
N LEU A 46 1.14 1.56 12.39
CA LEU A 46 1.00 0.28 11.69
C LEU A 46 2.20 -0.61 12.01
N SER A 47 1.92 -1.80 12.55
CA SER A 47 2.95 -2.81 12.72
C SER A 47 3.49 -3.24 11.36
N ARG A 48 4.77 -3.64 11.32
CA ARG A 48 5.41 -4.21 10.12
C ARG A 48 4.57 -5.33 9.47
N ASP A 49 3.84 -6.09 10.27
CA ASP A 49 2.98 -7.17 9.78
C ASP A 49 1.80 -6.66 8.95
N LEU A 50 1.21 -5.51 9.31
CA LEU A 50 0.13 -4.91 8.53
C LEU A 50 0.66 -4.26 7.25
N ILE A 51 1.83 -3.61 7.30
CA ILE A 51 2.49 -3.06 6.11
C ILE A 51 2.76 -4.18 5.11
N ARG A 52 3.36 -5.29 5.55
CA ARG A 52 3.62 -6.46 4.70
C ARG A 52 2.33 -7.06 4.13
N TYR A 53 1.27 -7.13 4.93
CA TYR A 53 -0.03 -7.60 4.43
C TYR A 53 -0.58 -6.71 3.32
N LEU A 54 -0.48 -5.38 3.46
CA LEU A 54 -0.93 -4.43 2.44
C LEU A 54 -0.09 -4.52 1.15
N GLU A 55 1.23 -4.66 1.27
CA GLU A 55 2.14 -4.91 0.13
C GLU A 55 1.73 -6.19 -0.63
N GLU A 56 1.46 -7.29 0.08
CA GLU A 56 1.02 -8.56 -0.54
C GLU A 56 -0.35 -8.48 -1.23
N GLN A 57 -1.27 -7.63 -0.75
CA GLN A 57 -2.57 -7.44 -1.42
C GLN A 57 -2.44 -6.58 -2.68
N LEU A 58 -1.59 -5.56 -2.65
CA LEU A 58 -1.35 -4.69 -3.80
C LEU A 58 -0.69 -5.45 -4.95
N ASP A 59 0.34 -6.24 -4.67
CA ASP A 59 1.01 -7.05 -5.69
C ASP A 59 0.07 -8.04 -6.39
N LYS A 60 -0.88 -8.65 -5.67
CA LYS A 60 -1.88 -9.54 -6.27
C LYS A 60 -2.83 -8.82 -7.22
N THR A 61 -3.16 -7.57 -6.92
CA THR A 61 -4.10 -6.77 -7.72
C THR A 61 -3.46 -6.25 -9.01
N LEU A 62 -2.12 -6.21 -9.08
CA LEU A 62 -1.37 -5.73 -10.25
C LEU A 62 -1.00 -6.83 -11.25
N VAL A 63 -1.19 -8.10 -10.90
CA VAL A 63 -0.84 -9.28 -11.73
C VAL A 63 -2.07 -9.85 -12.48
N GLU A 64 -3.26 -9.25 -12.31
CA GLU A 64 -4.47 -9.54 -13.12
C GLU A 64 -4.65 -8.61 -14.33
#